data_AF-A0A7X4JGP9-F1
#
_entry.id   AF-A0A7X4JGP9-F1
#
_cell.length_a   1.000
_cell.length_b   1.000
_cell.length_c   1.000
_cell.angle_alpha   90.00
_cell.angle_beta   90.00
_cell.angle_gamma   90.00
#
_symmetry.space_group_name_H-M   'P 1'
#
loop_
_entity.id
_entity.type
_entity.pdbx_description
1 polymer ?
#
loop_
_entity_poly.entity_id
_entity_poly.type
_entity_poly.pdbx_seq_one_letter_code
_entity_poly.pdbx_strand_id
1 'polypeptide(L)'
;MSETLQTTGAAAPVSGSERIHAIDVLRGVAVLGILIVNIWSFAWVSAAYRNPSAAPEGGLGGADFWIWAAVNVFADTKFISIFSLLFGAGIAMMSERMDLRGVPGGRLHYRRQFWLLAIGLLHAYGIWHGDILVPYALCGFILYGFRDWAPRRLLWAGGCAVGIVVLVMGLAHWSTPYWPAGERAEVAAQWAPSAAEIGAEIEAMSGDWAQQMPVRAYYAFLVETVAFAGYLVWRVGGLML
;
A
#
# COMPACT_ATOMS: atom_id res chain seq x y z
N MET A 1 35.40 18.92 -38.73
CA MET A 1 34.67 17.72 -38.29
C MET A 1 34.88 17.62 -36.78
N SER A 2 34.05 18.33 -36.01
CA SER A 2 34.18 18.39 -34.54
C SER A 2 33.33 17.26 -33.97
N GLU A 3 33.99 16.24 -33.45
CA GLU A 3 33.40 15.07 -32.84
C GLU A 3 32.81 15.49 -31.49
N THR A 4 31.48 15.64 -31.43
CA THR A 4 30.75 15.91 -30.19
C THR A 4 30.77 14.64 -29.35
N LEU A 5 31.72 14.54 -28.42
CA LEU A 5 31.75 13.49 -27.40
C LEU A 5 30.47 13.57 -26.57
N GLN A 6 29.47 12.76 -26.91
CA GLN A 6 28.35 12.44 -26.04
C GLN A 6 28.93 11.67 -24.84
N THR A 7 29.22 12.39 -23.75
CA THR A 7 29.51 11.76 -22.47
C THR A 7 28.24 11.04 -22.01
N THR A 8 28.16 9.74 -22.25
CA THR A 8 27.16 8.86 -21.64
C THR A 8 27.37 8.88 -20.13
N GLY A 9 26.62 9.72 -19.43
CA GLY A 9 26.75 9.88 -17.99
C GLY A 9 26.38 8.57 -17.30
N ALA A 10 27.29 7.93 -16.57
CA ALA A 10 26.98 6.73 -15.81
C ALA A 10 25.79 6.96 -14.85
N ALA A 11 24.94 5.95 -14.63
CA ALA A 11 23.86 5.99 -13.65
C ALA A 11 24.43 6.11 -12.22
N ALA A 12 24.74 7.33 -11.82
CA ALA A 12 25.31 7.68 -10.52
C ALA A 12 24.22 8.05 -9.51
N PRO A 13 24.45 7.88 -8.19
CA PRO A 13 23.54 8.34 -7.15
C PRO A 13 23.21 9.82 -7.29
N VAL A 14 21.98 10.18 -6.93
CA VAL A 14 21.53 11.58 -6.89
C VAL A 14 22.38 12.37 -5.88
N SER A 15 23.07 13.40 -6.37
CA SER A 15 23.84 14.32 -5.52
C SER A 15 22.90 15.14 -4.62
N GLY A 16 23.39 15.61 -3.47
CA GLY A 16 22.57 16.37 -2.51
C GLY A 16 21.94 17.63 -3.10
N SER A 17 22.62 18.29 -4.04
CA SER A 17 22.13 19.50 -4.72
C SER A 17 21.01 19.24 -5.72
N GLU A 18 20.83 18.01 -6.19
CA GLU A 18 19.77 17.60 -7.14
C GLU A 18 18.54 17.01 -6.42
N ARG A 19 18.48 17.09 -5.09
CA ARG A 19 17.36 16.58 -4.29
C ARG A 19 16.38 17.69 -3.96
N ILE A 20 15.10 17.35 -4.02
CA ILE A 20 14.03 18.22 -3.55
C ILE A 20 13.79 17.88 -2.09
N HIS A 21 14.40 18.67 -1.19
CA HIS A 21 14.34 18.44 0.26
C HIS A 21 12.90 18.28 0.79
N ALA A 22 11.95 19.06 0.27
CA ALA A 22 10.54 18.97 0.67
C ALA A 22 9.93 17.58 0.38
N ILE A 23 10.29 16.96 -0.75
CA ILE A 23 9.80 15.61 -1.11
C ILE A 23 10.37 14.56 -0.17
N ASP A 24 11.65 14.68 0.17
CA ASP A 24 12.32 13.73 1.07
C ASP A 24 11.75 13.84 2.50
N VAL A 25 11.49 15.05 2.99
CA VAL A 25 10.83 15.27 4.29
C VAL A 25 9.42 14.68 4.27
N LEU A 26 8.65 14.92 3.20
CA LEU A 26 7.28 14.42 3.12
C LEU A 26 7.22 12.89 3.07
N ARG A 27 8.20 12.23 2.44
CA ARG A 27 8.36 10.76 2.52
C ARG A 27 8.61 10.30 3.94
N GLY A 28 9.51 10.96 4.68
CA GLY A 28 9.78 10.64 6.07
C GLY A 28 8.54 10.77 6.96
N VAL A 29 7.81 11.89 6.82
CA VAL A 29 6.53 12.12 7.53
C VAL A 29 5.50 11.06 7.16
N ALA A 30 5.38 10.69 5.88
CA ALA A 30 4.47 9.64 5.44
C ALA A 30 4.79 8.28 6.07
N VAL A 31 6.08 7.90 6.14
CA VAL A 31 6.50 6.65 6.80
C VAL A 31 6.18 6.66 8.30
N LEU A 32 6.39 7.78 8.99
CA LEU A 32 6.02 7.92 10.41
C LEU A 32 4.50 7.81 10.62
N GLY A 33 3.71 8.41 9.73
CA GLY A 33 2.25 8.28 9.79
C GLY A 33 1.76 6.86 9.51
N ILE A 34 2.39 6.15 8.57
CA ILE A 34 2.11 4.72 8.31
C ILE A 34 2.45 3.87 9.53
N LEU A 35 3.55 4.17 10.24
CA LEU A 35 3.92 3.48 11.48
C LEU A 35 2.82 3.62 12.54
N ILE A 36 2.28 4.83 12.76
CA ILE A 36 1.22 5.07 13.76
C ILE A 36 0.02 4.16 13.51
N VAL A 37 -0.37 4.02 12.26
CA VAL A 37 -1.51 3.18 11.85
C VAL A 37 -1.20 1.70 12.03
N ASN A 38 0.00 1.26 11.65
CA ASN A 38 0.39 -0.14 11.74
C ASN A 38 0.61 -0.64 13.17
N ILE A 39 0.95 0.23 14.13
CA ILE A 39 1.06 -0.15 15.55
C ILE A 39 -0.19 -0.91 16.01
N TRP A 40 -1.37 -0.51 15.55
CA TRP A 40 -2.62 -1.16 15.94
C TRP A 40 -2.80 -2.53 15.32
N SER A 41 -2.34 -2.74 14.08
CA SER A 41 -2.34 -4.06 13.46
C SER A 41 -1.46 -5.06 14.22
N PHE A 42 -0.48 -4.59 14.99
CA PHE A 42 0.35 -5.44 15.86
C PHE A 42 -0.16 -5.52 17.29
N ALA A 43 -0.87 -4.50 17.76
CA ALA A 43 -1.37 -4.43 19.14
C ALA A 43 -2.70 -5.16 19.34
N TRP A 44 -3.55 -5.23 18.31
CA TRP A 44 -4.92 -5.75 18.42
C TRP A 44 -5.26 -6.76 17.33
N VAL A 45 -6.38 -7.45 17.54
CA VAL A 45 -7.00 -8.32 16.52
C VAL A 45 -7.43 -7.53 15.30
N SER A 46 -7.39 -8.19 14.15
CA SER A 46 -7.66 -7.63 12.82
C SER A 46 -8.97 -6.84 12.72
N ALA A 47 -10.04 -7.33 13.36
CA ALA A 47 -11.34 -6.67 13.36
C ALA A 47 -11.33 -5.31 14.09
N ALA A 48 -10.51 -5.17 15.14
CA ALA A 48 -10.41 -3.94 15.94
C ALA A 48 -9.87 -2.75 15.14
N TYR A 49 -9.20 -3.01 14.01
CA TYR A 49 -8.74 -1.98 13.09
C TYR A 49 -9.90 -1.15 12.54
N ARG A 50 -11.03 -1.79 12.19
CA ARG A 50 -12.21 -1.14 11.58
C ARG A 50 -13.39 -1.00 12.54
N ASN A 51 -13.47 -1.86 13.54
CA ASN A 51 -14.57 -1.90 14.49
C ASN A 51 -14.03 -1.73 15.93
N PRO A 52 -14.22 -0.57 16.57
CA PRO A 52 -13.69 -0.32 17.91
C PRO A 52 -14.36 -1.20 18.98
N SER A 53 -15.52 -1.78 18.70
CA SER A 53 -16.19 -2.74 19.60
C SER A 53 -15.58 -4.14 19.57
N ALA A 54 -14.77 -4.46 18.55
CA ALA A 54 -14.06 -5.73 18.43
C ALA A 54 -12.71 -5.73 19.16
N ALA A 55 -12.31 -4.62 19.78
CA ALA A 55 -11.13 -4.59 20.63
C ALA A 55 -11.31 -5.53 21.85
N PRO A 56 -10.22 -6.14 22.37
CA PRO A 56 -10.27 -6.97 23.57
C PRO A 56 -10.95 -6.26 24.76
N GLU A 57 -11.44 -7.04 25.72
CA GLU A 57 -12.07 -6.52 26.96
C GLU A 57 -13.39 -5.75 26.79
N GLY A 58 -14.07 -5.88 25.64
CA GLY A 58 -15.41 -5.33 25.41
C GLY A 58 -15.45 -4.01 24.62
N GLY A 59 -14.35 -3.67 23.93
CA GLY A 59 -14.28 -2.54 23.02
C GLY A 59 -13.58 -1.31 23.60
N LEU A 60 -13.30 -0.34 22.73
CA LEU A 60 -12.63 0.91 23.11
C LEU A 60 -13.64 1.91 23.69
N GLY A 61 -13.35 2.41 24.89
CA GLY A 61 -14.13 3.45 25.58
C GLY A 61 -13.30 4.70 25.90
N GLY A 62 -13.97 5.79 26.28
CA GLY A 62 -13.31 6.99 26.80
C GLY A 62 -12.29 7.60 25.84
N ALA A 63 -11.08 7.87 26.34
CA ALA A 63 -9.99 8.48 25.57
C ALA A 63 -9.50 7.58 24.42
N ASP A 64 -9.48 6.26 24.63
CA ASP A 64 -8.98 5.31 23.63
C ASP A 64 -9.86 5.30 22.38
N PHE A 65 -11.18 5.43 22.54
CA PHE A 65 -12.09 5.60 21.40
C PHE A 65 -11.80 6.87 20.61
N TRP A 66 -11.54 8.00 21.27
CA TRP A 66 -11.27 9.26 20.58
C TRP A 66 -9.91 9.28 19.89
N ILE A 67 -8.89 8.65 20.49
CA ILE A 67 -7.61 8.41 19.82
C ILE A 67 -7.82 7.51 18.61
N TRP A 68 -8.64 6.46 18.77
CA TRP A 68 -8.97 5.55 17.68
C TRP A 68 -9.66 6.26 16.51
N ALA A 69 -10.65 7.09 16.83
CA ALA A 69 -11.38 7.88 15.84
C ALA A 69 -10.46 8.89 15.15
N ALA A 70 -9.59 9.58 15.90
CA ALA A 70 -8.66 10.55 15.34
C ALA A 70 -7.67 9.91 14.35
N VAL A 71 -7.07 8.77 14.71
CA VAL A 71 -6.15 8.06 13.80
C VAL A 71 -6.89 7.53 12.58
N ASN A 72 -8.10 6.98 12.71
CA ASN A 72 -8.92 6.57 11.57
C ASN A 72 -9.23 7.74 10.62
N VAL A 73 -9.65 8.89 11.17
CA VAL A 73 -10.04 10.05 10.38
C VAL A 73 -8.83 10.71 9.73
N PHE A 74 -7.73 10.91 10.44
CA PHE A 74 -6.61 11.73 9.97
C PHE A 74 -5.42 10.94 9.40
N ALA A 75 -5.19 9.70 9.84
CA ALA A 75 -4.00 8.94 9.48
C ALA A 75 -4.30 7.74 8.58
N ASP A 76 -5.32 6.93 8.93
CA ASP A 76 -5.62 5.70 8.21
C ASP A 76 -5.91 5.99 6.74
N THR A 77 -5.21 5.29 5.85
CA THR A 77 -5.14 5.49 4.39
C THR A 77 -4.54 6.81 3.89
N LYS A 78 -4.37 7.85 4.71
CA LYS A 78 -3.92 9.19 4.23
C LYS A 78 -2.42 9.19 3.97
N PHE A 79 -1.64 8.73 4.94
CA PHE A 79 -0.18 8.70 4.82
C PHE A 79 0.31 7.73 3.77
N ILE A 80 -0.33 6.55 3.64
CA ILE A 80 0.00 5.63 2.54
C ILE A 80 -0.38 6.23 1.18
N SER A 81 -1.45 7.02 1.09
CA SER A 81 -1.83 7.70 -0.17
C SER A 81 -0.80 8.76 -0.57
N ILE A 82 -0.32 9.56 0.40
CA ILE A 82 0.78 10.50 0.18
C ILE A 82 2.03 9.74 -0.27
N PHE A 83 2.35 8.62 0.38
CA PHE A 83 3.50 7.81 0.00
C PHE A 83 3.36 7.23 -1.41
N SER A 84 2.17 6.77 -1.83
CA SER A 84 1.88 6.32 -3.21
C SER A 84 2.13 7.44 -4.22
N LEU A 85 1.58 8.64 -3.99
CA LEU A 85 1.77 9.80 -4.86
C LEU A 85 3.26 10.14 -5.03
N LEU A 86 4.01 10.14 -3.92
CA LEU A 86 5.45 10.43 -3.92
C LEU A 86 6.29 9.32 -4.55
N PHE A 87 5.79 8.09 -4.54
CA PHE A 87 6.41 6.98 -5.24
C PHE A 87 6.24 7.15 -6.76
N GLY A 88 5.01 7.41 -7.22
CA GLY A 88 4.71 7.71 -8.63
C GLY A 88 5.51 8.90 -9.17
N ALA A 89 5.50 10.02 -8.44
CA ALA A 89 6.36 11.18 -8.74
C ALA A 89 7.85 10.80 -8.79
N GLY A 90 8.29 9.87 -7.93
CA GLY A 90 9.64 9.32 -7.95
C GLY A 90 10.00 8.60 -9.24
N ILE A 91 9.05 7.88 -9.85
CA ILE A 91 9.23 7.22 -11.15
C ILE A 91 9.40 8.27 -12.26
N ALA A 92 8.52 9.28 -12.30
CA ALA A 92 8.57 10.35 -13.30
C ALA A 92 9.88 11.16 -13.21
N MET A 93 10.24 11.63 -12.02
CA MET A 93 11.49 12.38 -11.79
C MET A 93 12.74 11.54 -12.10
N MET A 94 12.70 10.23 -11.87
CA MET A 94 13.80 9.36 -12.24
C MET A 94 13.93 9.23 -13.76
N SER A 95 12.81 9.06 -14.48
CA SER A 95 12.83 9.00 -15.95
C SER A 95 13.39 10.28 -16.53
N GLU A 96 12.82 11.43 -16.16
CA GLU A 96 13.23 12.75 -16.67
C GLU A 96 14.74 12.98 -16.48
N ARG A 97 15.26 12.62 -15.31
CA ARG A 97 16.70 12.73 -15.02
C ARG A 97 17.54 11.82 -15.91
N MET A 98 17.09 10.60 -16.19
CA MET A 98 17.83 9.68 -17.06
C MET A 98 17.78 10.15 -18.51
N ASP A 99 16.65 10.69 -18.95
CA ASP A 99 16.47 11.28 -20.29
C ASP A 99 17.41 12.48 -20.48
N LEU A 100 17.48 13.39 -19.49
CA LEU A 100 18.43 14.53 -19.48
C LEU A 100 19.90 14.09 -19.54
N ARG A 101 20.22 12.89 -19.05
CA ARG A 101 21.59 12.33 -19.04
C ARG A 101 21.87 11.43 -20.24
N GLY A 102 20.90 11.24 -21.14
CA GLY A 102 21.02 10.35 -22.30
C GLY A 102 21.18 8.87 -21.93
N VAL A 103 20.70 8.45 -20.75
CA VAL A 103 20.82 7.08 -20.24
C VAL A 103 19.49 6.37 -20.37
N PRO A 104 19.44 5.12 -20.86
CA PRO A 104 18.21 4.33 -20.87
C PRO A 104 17.75 4.02 -19.42
N GLY A 105 16.84 4.84 -18.90
CA GLY A 105 16.34 4.77 -17.52
C GLY A 105 15.57 3.48 -17.18
N GLY A 106 15.04 2.81 -18.20
CA GLY A 106 14.20 1.62 -18.02
C GLY A 106 14.93 0.48 -17.31
N ARG A 107 16.15 0.16 -17.72
CA ARG A 107 16.92 -0.95 -17.11
C ARG A 107 17.13 -0.71 -15.61
N LEU A 108 17.42 0.53 -15.22
CA LEU A 108 17.59 0.90 -13.81
C LEU A 108 16.26 0.80 -13.06
N HIS A 109 15.18 1.29 -13.65
CA HIS A 109 13.82 1.22 -13.08
C HIS A 109 13.41 -0.22 -12.80
N TYR A 110 13.41 -1.08 -13.82
CA TYR A 110 12.99 -2.47 -13.70
C TYR A 110 13.86 -3.25 -12.70
N ARG A 111 15.17 -2.95 -12.61
CA ARG A 111 16.04 -3.54 -11.58
C ARG A 111 15.66 -3.09 -10.17
N ARG A 112 15.32 -1.81 -9.98
CA ARG A 112 14.85 -1.29 -8.68
C ARG A 112 13.53 -1.94 -8.27
N GLN A 113 12.58 -2.05 -9.19
CA GLN A 113 11.30 -2.70 -8.93
C GLN A 113 11.44 -4.19 -8.66
N PHE A 114 12.38 -4.88 -9.32
CA PHE A 114 12.69 -6.27 -9.00
C PHE A 114 13.17 -6.46 -7.56
N TRP A 115 14.13 -5.64 -7.11
CA TRP A 115 14.61 -5.71 -5.74
C TRP A 115 13.54 -5.31 -4.73
N LEU A 116 12.72 -4.31 -5.06
CA LEU A 116 11.58 -3.91 -4.24
C LEU A 116 10.59 -5.08 -4.09
N LEU A 117 10.27 -5.79 -5.18
CA LEU A 117 9.42 -6.97 -5.17
C LEU A 117 10.03 -8.10 -4.33
N ALA A 118 11.32 -8.39 -4.53
CA ALA A 118 12.00 -9.45 -3.79
C ALA A 118 12.00 -9.19 -2.28
N ILE A 119 12.32 -7.96 -1.87
CA ILE A 119 12.29 -7.55 -0.45
C ILE A 119 10.85 -7.59 0.07
N GLY A 120 9.88 -7.11 -0.71
CA GLY A 120 8.46 -7.15 -0.36
C GLY A 120 7.96 -8.57 -0.13
N LEU A 121 8.29 -9.51 -1.01
CA LEU A 121 7.90 -10.92 -0.85
C LEU A 121 8.54 -11.55 0.39
N LEU A 122 9.83 -11.29 0.65
CA LEU A 122 10.48 -11.76 1.87
C LEU A 122 9.83 -11.17 3.13
N HIS A 123 9.43 -9.90 3.08
CA HIS A 123 8.73 -9.25 4.19
C HIS A 123 7.30 -9.79 4.36
N ALA A 124 6.50 -9.89 3.29
CA ALA A 124 5.11 -10.34 3.32
C ALA A 124 4.96 -11.76 3.88
N TYR A 125 5.82 -12.67 3.44
CA TYR A 125 5.74 -14.09 3.81
C TYR A 125 6.63 -14.48 4.98
N GLY A 126 7.67 -13.70 5.30
CA GLY A 126 8.60 -14.01 6.40
C GLY A 126 8.37 -13.19 7.67
N ILE A 127 7.69 -12.03 7.56
CA ILE A 127 7.56 -11.06 8.67
C ILE A 127 6.08 -10.77 8.91
N TRP A 128 5.39 -10.06 8.01
CA TRP A 128 4.03 -9.56 8.25
C TRP A 128 3.27 -9.35 6.93
N HIS A 129 2.00 -9.76 6.93
CA HIS A 129 1.14 -9.81 5.74
C HIS A 129 0.64 -8.44 5.25
N GLY A 130 0.90 -7.35 5.97
CA GLY A 130 0.54 -5.99 5.55
C GLY A 130 1.61 -5.28 4.71
N ASP A 131 2.35 -6.04 3.90
CA ASP A 131 3.37 -5.46 3.01
C ASP A 131 2.77 -4.51 1.97
N ILE A 132 3.51 -3.46 1.64
CA ILE A 132 3.15 -2.53 0.55
C ILE A 132 4.20 -2.50 -0.56
N LEU A 133 5.35 -3.14 -0.37
CA LEU A 133 6.43 -3.12 -1.35
C LEU A 133 6.08 -3.95 -2.57
N VAL A 134 5.43 -5.10 -2.40
CA VAL A 134 4.92 -5.94 -3.49
C VAL A 134 3.94 -5.16 -4.38
N PRO A 135 2.82 -4.58 -3.88
CA PRO A 135 1.90 -3.84 -4.73
C PRO A 135 2.57 -2.64 -5.39
N TYR A 136 3.51 -1.96 -4.72
CA TYR A 136 4.26 -0.83 -5.30
C TYR A 136 5.20 -1.28 -6.41
N ALA A 137 5.86 -2.42 -6.24
CA ALA A 137 6.72 -2.99 -7.26
C ALA A 137 5.92 -3.35 -8.51
N LEU A 138 4.79 -4.06 -8.33
CA LEU A 138 3.89 -4.47 -9.41
C LEU A 138 3.28 -3.26 -10.15
N CYS A 139 2.75 -2.28 -9.42
CA CYS A 139 2.29 -1.03 -10.02
C CYS A 139 3.44 -0.33 -10.76
N GLY A 140 4.62 -0.19 -10.15
CA GLY A 140 5.75 0.48 -10.79
C GLY A 140 6.26 -0.22 -12.05
N PHE A 141 6.14 -1.54 -12.18
CA PHE A 141 6.45 -2.24 -13.43
C PHE A 141 5.56 -1.81 -14.60
N ILE A 142 4.27 -1.60 -14.31
CA ILE A 142 3.26 -1.18 -15.29
C ILE A 142 3.37 0.32 -15.56
N LEU A 143 3.43 1.12 -14.50
CA LEU A 143 3.33 2.58 -14.55
C LEU A 143 4.51 3.26 -15.25
N TYR A 144 5.67 2.61 -15.33
CA TYR A 144 6.80 3.12 -16.13
C TYR A 144 6.45 3.27 -17.62
N GLY A 145 5.47 2.51 -18.14
CA GLY A 145 4.97 2.66 -19.51
C GLY A 145 4.17 3.95 -19.75
N PHE A 146 3.71 4.60 -18.68
CA PHE A 146 2.88 5.80 -18.73
C PHE A 146 3.68 7.09 -18.50
N ARG A 147 5.00 6.97 -18.28
CA ARG A 147 5.86 8.11 -17.90
C ARG A 147 5.86 9.26 -18.91
N ASP A 148 5.64 8.97 -20.19
CA ASP A 148 5.62 9.96 -21.27
C ASP A 148 4.21 10.55 -21.52
N TRP A 149 3.21 10.16 -20.72
CA TRP A 149 1.86 10.69 -20.85
C TRP A 149 1.78 12.12 -20.33
N ALA A 150 0.97 12.94 -21.00
CA ALA A 150 0.68 14.30 -20.53
C ALA A 150 0.03 14.25 -19.12
N PRO A 151 0.32 15.21 -18.22
CA PRO A 151 -0.21 15.23 -16.86
C PRO A 151 -1.73 15.11 -16.78
N ARG A 152 -2.47 15.73 -17.71
CA ARG A 152 -3.92 15.62 -17.81
C ARG A 152 -4.39 14.17 -18.05
N ARG A 153 -3.66 13.39 -18.85
CA ARG A 153 -4.00 11.99 -19.12
C ARG A 153 -3.73 11.11 -17.89
N LEU A 154 -2.63 11.38 -17.18
CA LEU A 154 -2.30 10.72 -15.92
C LEU A 154 -3.38 10.97 -14.87
N LEU A 155 -3.78 12.23 -14.67
CA LEU A 155 -4.87 12.60 -13.74
C LEU A 155 -6.19 11.90 -14.06
N TRP A 156 -6.57 11.80 -15.35
CA TRP A 156 -7.76 11.06 -15.74
C TRP A 156 -7.62 9.56 -15.52
N ALA A 157 -6.48 8.97 -15.88
CA ALA A 157 -6.25 7.54 -15.67
C ALA A 157 -6.25 7.17 -14.18
N GLY A 158 -5.57 7.97 -13.34
CA GLY A 158 -5.54 7.81 -11.90
C GLY A 158 -6.91 8.01 -11.26
N GLY A 159 -7.61 9.09 -11.64
CA GLY A 159 -8.97 9.37 -11.20
C GLY A 159 -9.97 8.27 -11.59
N CYS A 160 -9.87 7.74 -12.80
CA CYS A 160 -10.67 6.60 -13.24
C CYS A 160 -10.35 5.32 -12.46
N ALA A 161 -9.07 5.01 -12.22
CA ALA A 161 -8.68 3.83 -11.45
C ALA A 161 -9.21 3.88 -10.01
N VAL A 162 -9.06 5.03 -9.34
CA VAL A 162 -9.64 5.25 -7.99
C VAL A 162 -11.17 5.25 -8.05
N GLY A 163 -11.77 5.86 -9.08
CA GLY A 163 -13.21 5.87 -9.28
C GLY A 163 -13.80 4.47 -9.46
N ILE A 164 -13.12 3.59 -10.20
CA ILE A 164 -13.53 2.19 -10.40
C ILE A 164 -13.59 1.46 -9.06
N VAL A 165 -12.55 1.56 -8.22
CA VAL A 165 -12.55 0.85 -6.94
C VAL A 165 -13.61 1.40 -5.99
N VAL A 166 -13.82 2.72 -5.96
CA VAL A 166 -14.90 3.34 -5.16
C VAL A 166 -16.27 2.86 -5.64
N LEU A 167 -16.48 2.82 -6.96
CA LEU A 167 -17.72 2.34 -7.55
C LEU A 167 -17.96 0.86 -7.26
N VAL A 168 -16.96 0.01 -7.47
CA VAL A 168 -17.06 -1.45 -7.23
C VAL A 168 -17.35 -1.74 -5.76
N MET A 169 -16.62 -1.09 -4.84
CA MET A 169 -16.86 -1.25 -3.39
C MET A 169 -18.24 -0.71 -2.98
N GLY A 170 -18.66 0.42 -3.53
CA GLY A 170 -19.97 1.01 -3.27
C GLY A 170 -21.11 0.12 -3.79
N LEU A 171 -20.98 -0.43 -5.00
CA LEU A 171 -21.94 -1.38 -5.57
C LEU A 171 -21.96 -2.70 -4.80
N ALA A 172 -20.79 -3.21 -4.39
CA ALA A 172 -20.72 -4.41 -3.56
C ALA A 172 -21.48 -4.19 -2.24
N HIS A 173 -21.22 -3.08 -1.54
CA HIS A 173 -21.94 -2.71 -0.33
C HIS A 173 -23.45 -2.55 -0.55
N TRP A 174 -23.85 -1.82 -1.60
CA TRP A 174 -25.25 -1.64 -1.98
C TRP A 174 -25.94 -2.97 -2.30
N SER A 175 -25.21 -3.94 -2.86
CA SER A 175 -25.75 -5.24 -3.23
C SER A 175 -25.93 -6.21 -2.06
N THR A 176 -25.31 -5.94 -0.90
CA THR A 176 -25.32 -6.84 0.27
C THR A 176 -26.72 -7.28 0.72
N PRO A 177 -27.80 -6.47 0.67
CA PRO A 177 -29.13 -6.93 1.08
C PRO A 177 -29.69 -8.04 0.18
N TYR A 178 -29.20 -8.15 -1.06
CA TYR A 178 -29.67 -9.11 -2.07
C TYR A 178 -28.88 -10.43 -2.07
N TRP A 179 -27.81 -10.54 -1.27
CA TRP A 179 -26.98 -11.74 -1.21
C TRP A 179 -27.67 -12.86 -0.43
N PRO A 180 -27.31 -14.14 -0.68
CA PRO A 180 -27.75 -15.27 0.14
C PRO A 180 -27.52 -15.02 1.64
N ALA A 181 -28.42 -15.52 2.48
CA ALA A 181 -28.35 -15.28 3.93
C ALA A 181 -27.03 -15.75 4.56
N GLY A 182 -26.45 -16.86 4.09
CA GLY A 182 -25.16 -17.36 4.53
C GLY A 182 -24.00 -16.39 4.26
N GLU A 183 -23.88 -15.91 3.02
CA GLU A 183 -22.82 -14.95 2.64
C GLU A 183 -22.95 -13.63 3.41
N ARG A 184 -24.18 -13.14 3.64
CA ARG A 184 -24.40 -11.95 4.49
C ARG A 184 -23.95 -12.18 5.92
N ALA A 185 -24.19 -13.37 6.47
CA ALA A 185 -23.77 -13.72 7.82
C ALA A 185 -22.24 -13.82 7.92
N GLU A 186 -21.56 -14.36 6.90
CA GLU A 186 -20.09 -14.41 6.84
C GLU A 186 -19.46 -13.00 6.81
N VAL A 187 -19.99 -12.11 5.97
CA VAL A 187 -19.52 -10.71 5.94
C VAL A 187 -19.77 -10.00 7.26
N ALA A 188 -20.91 -10.25 7.90
CA ALA A 188 -21.22 -9.69 9.21
C ALA A 188 -20.27 -10.24 10.30
N ALA A 189 -19.92 -11.52 10.25
CA ALA A 189 -18.96 -12.15 11.17
C ALA A 189 -17.55 -11.57 11.02
N GLN A 190 -17.13 -11.18 9.81
CA GLN A 190 -15.85 -10.47 9.62
C GLN A 190 -15.83 -9.07 10.27
N TRP A 191 -17.00 -8.42 10.38
CA TRP A 191 -17.12 -7.10 11.02
C TRP A 191 -17.16 -7.21 12.55
N ALA A 192 -17.87 -8.21 13.08
CA ALA A 192 -18.05 -8.46 14.49
C ALA A 192 -17.80 -9.94 14.80
N PRO A 193 -16.53 -10.38 14.86
CA PRO A 193 -16.20 -11.76 15.13
C PRO A 193 -16.64 -12.15 16.54
N SER A 194 -16.96 -13.43 16.72
CA SER A 194 -17.29 -14.00 18.02
C SER A 194 -16.08 -13.97 18.97
N ALA A 195 -16.34 -14.03 20.27
CA ALA A 195 -15.29 -14.09 21.28
C ALA A 195 -14.35 -15.30 21.09
N ALA A 196 -14.89 -16.41 20.55
CA ALA A 196 -14.10 -17.60 20.22
C ALA A 196 -13.13 -17.34 19.06
N GLU A 197 -13.58 -16.65 18.00
CA GLU A 197 -12.72 -16.27 16.87
C GLU A 197 -11.65 -15.27 17.27
N ILE A 198 -12.01 -14.27 18.09
CA ILE A 198 -11.05 -13.32 18.67
C ILE A 198 -10.00 -14.06 19.52
N GLY A 199 -10.43 -14.99 20.37
CA GLY A 199 -9.53 -15.80 21.19
C GLY A 199 -8.58 -16.66 20.36
N ALA A 200 -9.09 -17.28 19.30
CA ALA A 200 -8.28 -18.07 18.36
C ALA A 200 -7.26 -17.22 17.61
N GLU A 201 -7.62 -16.00 17.19
CA GLU A 201 -6.67 -15.07 16.57
C GLU A 201 -5.57 -14.65 17.55
N ILE A 202 -5.94 -14.31 18.79
CA ILE A 202 -4.98 -13.93 19.84
C ILE A 202 -4.02 -15.08 20.13
N GLU A 203 -4.52 -16.30 20.29
CA GLU A 203 -3.69 -17.49 20.54
C GLU A 203 -2.73 -17.74 19.38
N ALA A 204 -3.22 -17.69 18.14
CA ALA A 204 -2.40 -17.88 16.95
C ALA A 204 -1.32 -16.79 16.80
N MET A 205 -1.63 -15.53 17.15
CA MET A 205 -0.72 -14.39 17.00
C MET A 205 0.21 -14.15 18.19
N SER A 206 -0.06 -14.78 19.35
CA SER A 206 0.80 -14.72 20.54
C SER A 206 1.83 -15.85 20.62
N GLY A 207 1.74 -16.83 19.70
CA GLY A 207 2.67 -17.96 19.60
C GLY A 207 4.07 -17.57 19.11
N ASP A 208 4.93 -18.57 18.91
CA ASP A 208 6.23 -18.35 18.29
C ASP A 208 6.12 -18.05 16.77
N TRP A 209 7.23 -17.72 16.14
CA TRP A 209 7.24 -17.41 14.71
C TRP A 209 6.68 -18.54 13.85
N ALA A 210 7.00 -19.81 14.15
CA ALA A 210 6.54 -20.95 13.36
C ALA A 210 5.02 -21.18 13.48
N GLN A 211 4.44 -20.86 14.64
CA GLN A 211 2.99 -20.92 14.87
C GLN A 211 2.24 -19.79 14.13
N GLN A 212 2.82 -18.60 14.05
CA GLN A 212 2.21 -17.44 13.37
C GLN A 212 2.25 -17.55 11.84
N MET A 213 3.29 -18.19 11.30
CA MET A 213 3.58 -18.18 9.86
C MET A 213 2.50 -18.77 8.96
N PRO A 214 1.84 -19.90 9.27
CA PRO A 214 0.77 -20.42 8.42
C PRO A 214 -0.38 -19.42 8.23
N VAL A 215 -0.77 -18.74 9.31
CA VAL A 215 -1.84 -17.74 9.28
C VAL A 215 -1.39 -16.50 8.50
N ARG A 216 -0.19 -15.99 8.78
CA ARG A 216 0.36 -14.82 8.08
C ARG A 216 0.60 -15.08 6.59
N ALA A 217 1.12 -16.24 6.21
CA ALA A 217 1.34 -16.60 4.81
C ALA A 217 0.02 -16.71 4.04
N TYR A 218 -1.04 -17.21 4.66
CA TYR A 218 -2.38 -17.21 4.07
C TYR A 218 -2.90 -15.79 3.84
N TYR A 219 -2.80 -14.91 4.85
CA TYR A 219 -3.21 -13.52 4.67
C TYR A 219 -2.34 -12.78 3.65
N ALA A 220 -1.04 -13.01 3.63
CA ALA A 220 -0.13 -12.44 2.64
C ALA A 220 -0.53 -12.89 1.23
N PHE A 221 -0.84 -14.18 1.04
CA PHE A 221 -1.36 -14.66 -0.23
C PHE A 221 -2.63 -13.94 -0.65
N LEU A 222 -3.61 -13.79 0.24
CA LEU A 222 -4.85 -13.08 -0.06
C LEU A 222 -4.61 -11.60 -0.40
N VAL A 223 -3.73 -10.92 0.35
CA VAL A 223 -3.39 -9.51 0.11
C VAL A 223 -2.71 -9.35 -1.25
N GLU A 224 -1.69 -10.15 -1.54
CA GLU A 224 -0.87 -10.00 -2.74
C GLU A 224 -1.52 -10.53 -4.03
N THR A 225 -2.65 -11.24 -3.92
CA THR A 225 -3.37 -11.77 -5.08
C THR A 225 -4.77 -11.15 -5.21
N VAL A 226 -5.65 -11.45 -4.25
CA VAL A 226 -7.06 -11.07 -4.28
C VAL A 226 -7.21 -9.58 -4.00
N ALA A 227 -6.67 -9.10 -2.88
CA ALA A 227 -6.75 -7.68 -2.54
C ALA A 227 -5.95 -6.84 -3.54
N PHE A 228 -4.84 -7.35 -4.07
CA PHE A 228 -4.09 -6.69 -5.12
C PHE A 228 -4.94 -6.43 -6.36
N ALA A 229 -5.51 -7.49 -6.95
CA ALA A 229 -6.30 -7.38 -8.17
C ALA A 229 -7.62 -6.63 -7.96
N GLY A 230 -8.28 -6.84 -6.81
CA GLY A 230 -9.60 -6.26 -6.52
C GLY A 230 -9.56 -4.83 -5.99
N TYR A 231 -8.45 -4.40 -5.38
CA TYR A 231 -8.40 -3.12 -4.66
C TYR A 231 -7.06 -2.38 -4.81
N LEU A 232 -5.92 -2.99 -4.44
CA LEU A 232 -4.66 -2.26 -4.32
C LEU A 232 -4.16 -1.75 -5.67
N VAL A 233 -4.25 -2.53 -6.75
CA VAL A 233 -3.77 -2.09 -8.07
C VAL A 233 -4.50 -0.83 -8.55
N TRP A 234 -5.81 -0.75 -8.28
CA TRP A 234 -6.65 0.38 -8.67
C TRP A 234 -6.41 1.60 -7.80
N ARG A 235 -6.35 1.40 -6.48
CA ARG A 235 -6.13 2.49 -5.53
C ARG A 235 -4.70 2.99 -5.56
N VAL A 236 -3.73 2.10 -5.33
CA VAL A 236 -2.30 2.43 -5.27
C VAL A 236 -1.80 2.86 -6.64
N GLY A 237 -2.11 2.10 -7.69
CA GLY A 237 -1.74 2.45 -9.05
C GLY A 237 -2.39 3.75 -9.52
N GLY A 238 -3.67 3.96 -9.17
CA GLY A 238 -4.37 5.20 -9.47
C GLY A 238 -3.79 6.42 -8.75
N LEU A 239 -3.34 6.27 -7.49
CA LEU A 239 -2.66 7.32 -6.75
C LEU A 239 -1.21 7.58 -7.21
N MET A 240 -0.61 6.68 -7.98
CA MET A 240 0.74 6.88 -8.53
C MET A 240 0.74 7.59 -9.90
N LEU A 241 -0.43 7.73 -10.52
CA LEU A 241 -0.66 8.44 -11.78
C LEU A 241 -1.02 9.91 -11.50
#